data_AF-A0A943FAG4-F1
#
_entry.id   AF-A0A943FAG4-F1
#
_cell.length_a   1.000
_cell.length_b   1.000
_cell.length_c   1.000
_cell.angle_alpha   90.00
_cell.angle_beta   90.00
_cell.angle_gamma   90.00
#
_symmetry.space_group_name_H-M   'P 1'
#
loop_
_entity.id
_entity.type
_entity.pdbx_description
1 polymer ?
#
loop_
_entity_poly.entity_id
_entity_poly.type
_entity_poly.pdbx_seq_one_letter_code
_entity_poly.pdbx_strand_id
1 'polypeptide(L)'
;MNKKKLLALVLAALMSVSTTVVAFADESTPAATQNAGISTLAEPSTAPTLEANDVKAAKLHDTRVESDSENAVADEDLYTDYEVTYSDKTNVISITTTGLKMHQNQDTPESMGYWVGAALIAPDEAATVDITGTKSYKDVPVESINTERDSTITGFAMYWNAADKTEKSYILEWKDSDGTVIGKDTFTVDLSGVKTVPADATAVKDDSELIAALSKEGYVMLTDDITLSASQEIEANLTLDLAGQTLTINTDGRSTGDAGLTVQSGKVVTITDSIGGGKIVTTGSADKYVIRNDGTLTLDGGVSVTSTSSTSSAVANYGTMTVENANITGGRFAVAAGSTSTTVVNAGEFSNSTDKGVVYGGAGATIALNGGSFSTTSKTAVELENGGRLTVKEGASITVSGDAEASDVFKFNGTGSLTMDEGFKAGDFTASEIQGSMKDDVKVDVVDPSEEEENDRERSGGDYFGNAKWAEVKAQIAAAEEGDTIEMSGTGLPWFPSSVARALKGKDVTLEIRKNGVTYTLNGQKIGPITKIWYNFDENLETTLQPVEE
;
A
#
# COMPACT_ATOMS: atom_id res chain seq x y z
N MET A 1 -29.18 -34.79 18.82
CA MET A 1 -28.43 -36.07 18.77
C MET A 1 -26.94 -35.74 18.82
N ASN A 2 -26.17 -36.40 19.68
CA ASN A 2 -24.97 -35.83 20.34
C ASN A 2 -23.63 -36.15 19.62
N LYS A 3 -22.73 -35.17 19.52
CA LYS A 3 -21.42 -35.16 18.81
C LYS A 3 -20.33 -36.06 19.45
N LYS A 4 -20.66 -37.22 20.04
CA LYS A 4 -19.71 -38.07 20.79
C LYS A 4 -19.41 -39.44 20.17
N LYS A 5 -19.80 -39.71 18.92
CA LYS A 5 -19.56 -41.02 18.28
C LYS A 5 -18.65 -41.03 17.05
N LEU A 6 -18.12 -39.90 16.59
CA LEU A 6 -17.20 -39.88 15.44
C LEU A 6 -15.71 -39.96 15.84
N LEU A 7 -15.37 -39.78 17.11
CA LEU A 7 -13.98 -39.69 17.59
C LEU A 7 -13.34 -41.05 17.97
N ALA A 8 -14.07 -42.16 17.88
CA ALA A 8 -13.62 -43.48 18.34
C ALA A 8 -13.01 -44.38 17.25
N LEU A 9 -12.97 -43.95 15.97
CA LEU A 9 -12.45 -44.78 14.87
C LEU A 9 -11.04 -44.38 14.41
N VAL A 10 -10.47 -43.28 14.90
CA VAL A 10 -9.20 -42.72 14.38
C VAL A 10 -8.00 -43.02 15.28
N LEU A 11 -8.18 -43.65 16.45
CA LEU A 11 -7.11 -43.82 17.45
C LEU A 11 -6.52 -45.24 17.56
N ALA A 12 -6.68 -46.10 16.55
CA ALA A 12 -6.25 -47.51 16.61
C ALA A 12 -5.17 -47.95 15.60
N ALA A 13 -4.55 -47.03 14.84
CA ALA A 13 -3.59 -47.42 13.80
C ALA A 13 -2.17 -46.85 13.95
N LEU A 14 -1.85 -46.20 15.06
CA LEU A 14 -0.51 -45.68 15.33
C LEU A 14 -0.14 -46.00 16.77
N MET A 15 0.82 -46.91 16.97
CA MET A 15 1.85 -46.96 18.03
C MET A 15 2.19 -48.41 18.45
N SER A 16 3.28 -48.96 17.91
CA SER A 16 4.39 -49.66 18.61
C SER A 16 5.18 -50.47 17.57
N VAL A 17 6.28 -49.97 16.99
CA VAL A 17 7.67 -49.98 17.52
C VAL A 17 8.16 -51.36 17.98
N SER A 18 8.68 -52.12 17.01
CA SER A 18 10.07 -52.62 16.88
C SER A 18 10.78 -53.50 17.95
N THR A 19 11.52 -54.47 17.39
CA THR A 19 12.67 -55.28 17.89
C THR A 19 12.33 -56.55 18.70
N THR A 20 12.93 -57.74 18.52
CA THR A 20 14.32 -58.15 18.18
C THR A 20 14.42 -59.59 17.59
N VAL A 21 15.34 -59.77 16.63
CA VAL A 21 16.38 -60.82 16.39
C VAL A 21 16.14 -62.29 16.79
N VAL A 22 16.41 -63.24 15.87
CA VAL A 22 17.41 -64.36 16.00
C VAL A 22 17.76 -64.93 14.60
N ALA A 23 19.06 -65.08 14.35
CA ALA A 23 19.69 -65.71 13.19
C ALA A 23 19.88 -67.23 13.39
N PHE A 24 19.99 -67.96 12.28
CA PHE A 24 20.69 -69.25 12.23
C PHE A 24 21.65 -69.26 11.03
N ALA A 25 22.90 -69.60 11.31
CA ALA A 25 23.89 -70.06 10.32
C ALA A 25 23.89 -71.61 10.35
N ASP A 26 24.12 -72.28 9.21
CA ASP A 26 25.39 -73.00 8.95
C ASP A 26 25.40 -73.82 7.62
N GLU A 27 26.58 -73.80 6.98
CA GLU A 27 27.28 -74.66 5.98
C GLU A 27 26.57 -75.57 4.94
N SER A 28 26.90 -75.37 3.65
CA SER A 28 27.75 -76.27 2.79
C SER A 28 27.47 -76.16 1.25
N THR A 29 28.55 -76.01 0.46
CA THR A 29 28.68 -75.89 -1.02
C THR A 29 28.50 -77.21 -1.83
N PRO A 30 28.59 -77.27 -3.19
CA PRO A 30 27.97 -76.47 -4.28
C PRO A 30 27.39 -77.34 -5.45
N ALA A 31 26.57 -76.78 -6.36
CA ALA A 31 26.58 -77.00 -7.84
C ALA A 31 25.20 -76.81 -8.54
N ALA A 32 25.21 -75.90 -9.53
CA ALA A 32 24.48 -75.84 -10.81
C ALA A 32 22.96 -76.18 -10.89
N THR A 33 22.15 -75.23 -11.40
CA THR A 33 21.52 -75.27 -12.75
C THR A 33 20.82 -73.92 -13.04
N GLN A 34 20.83 -73.51 -14.31
CA GLN A 34 20.40 -72.23 -14.90
C GLN A 34 18.88 -71.99 -14.94
N ASN A 35 18.54 -70.72 -15.28
CA ASN A 35 17.25 -70.14 -15.71
C ASN A 35 16.22 -69.90 -14.59
N ALA A 36 15.57 -68.74 -14.45
CA ALA A 36 15.09 -67.78 -15.45
C ALA A 36 14.99 -66.37 -14.82
N GLY A 37 15.05 -65.33 -15.66
CA GLY A 37 14.94 -63.93 -15.26
C GLY A 37 13.68 -63.62 -14.46
N ILE A 38 13.86 -62.98 -13.30
CA ILE A 38 12.85 -62.16 -12.66
C ILE A 38 13.34 -60.74 -12.84
N SER A 39 12.83 -60.10 -13.89
CA SER A 39 12.79 -58.64 -13.95
C SER A 39 11.96 -58.21 -12.75
N THR A 40 12.62 -57.66 -11.73
CA THR A 40 11.92 -56.90 -10.69
C THR A 40 11.30 -55.71 -11.38
N LEU A 41 9.98 -55.76 -11.58
CA LEU A 41 9.16 -54.58 -11.87
C LEU A 41 9.52 -53.54 -10.82
N ALA A 42 10.31 -52.54 -11.22
CA ALA A 42 10.44 -51.31 -10.47
C ALA A 42 9.02 -50.71 -10.40
N GLU A 43 8.50 -50.55 -9.18
CA GLU A 43 7.30 -49.76 -9.02
C GLU A 43 7.62 -48.33 -9.46
N PRO A 44 6.78 -47.68 -10.29
CA PRO A 44 6.98 -46.29 -10.64
C PRO A 44 6.93 -45.46 -9.35
N SER A 45 8.06 -44.86 -9.02
CA SER A 45 8.17 -43.90 -7.92
C SER A 45 7.18 -42.76 -8.19
N THR A 46 6.13 -42.66 -7.37
CA THR A 46 5.17 -41.55 -7.34
C THR A 46 5.58 -40.51 -6.28
N ALA A 47 6.87 -40.46 -5.94
CA ALA A 47 7.38 -39.50 -4.97
C ALA A 47 7.31 -38.07 -5.52
N PRO A 48 6.97 -37.07 -4.69
CA PRO A 48 7.04 -35.66 -5.08
C PRO A 48 8.48 -35.33 -5.52
N THR A 49 8.61 -34.53 -6.56
CA THR A 49 9.89 -34.26 -7.23
C THR A 49 10.33 -32.81 -7.15
N LEU A 50 9.44 -31.89 -6.76
CA LEU A 50 9.77 -30.47 -6.72
C LEU A 50 10.31 -30.08 -5.34
N GLU A 51 11.58 -29.70 -5.30
CA GLU A 51 12.24 -29.16 -4.11
C GLU A 51 12.57 -27.67 -4.32
N ALA A 52 12.88 -26.95 -3.25
CA ALA A 52 13.24 -25.53 -3.31
C ALA A 52 14.36 -25.19 -4.32
N ASN A 53 15.26 -26.12 -4.62
CA ASN A 53 16.33 -25.91 -5.59
C ASN A 53 15.88 -26.04 -7.05
N ASP A 54 14.73 -26.66 -7.29
CA ASP A 54 14.19 -26.94 -8.63
C ASP A 54 13.32 -25.80 -9.16
N VAL A 55 13.07 -24.77 -8.34
CA VAL A 55 12.36 -23.56 -8.74
C VAL A 55 13.33 -22.39 -8.77
N LYS A 56 13.39 -21.71 -9.92
CA LYS A 56 14.25 -20.53 -10.15
C LYS A 56 13.43 -19.37 -10.73
N ALA A 57 13.97 -18.17 -10.67
CA ALA A 57 13.44 -17.02 -11.40
C ALA A 57 13.58 -17.24 -12.91
N ALA A 58 12.47 -17.23 -13.64
CA ALA A 58 12.49 -17.25 -15.10
C ALA A 58 12.98 -15.89 -15.63
N LYS A 59 13.73 -15.89 -16.73
CA LYS A 59 14.14 -14.63 -17.35
C LYS A 59 12.91 -13.86 -17.84
N LEU A 60 12.81 -12.58 -17.49
CA LEU A 60 11.80 -11.67 -18.04
C LEU A 60 12.35 -10.97 -19.29
N HIS A 61 11.48 -10.72 -20.28
CA HIS A 61 11.87 -10.11 -21.55
C HIS A 61 10.69 -9.38 -22.16
N ASP A 62 10.91 -8.12 -22.56
CA ASP A 62 9.94 -7.36 -23.34
C ASP A 62 10.13 -7.65 -24.82
N THR A 63 9.24 -8.45 -25.40
CA THR A 63 9.34 -8.88 -26.80
C THR A 63 9.30 -7.72 -27.79
N ARG A 64 8.84 -6.54 -27.35
CA ARG A 64 8.84 -5.31 -28.16
C ARG A 64 10.24 -4.82 -28.49
N VAL A 65 11.25 -5.18 -27.69
CA VAL A 65 12.67 -4.84 -27.93
C VAL A 65 13.13 -5.39 -29.28
N GLU A 66 12.72 -6.61 -29.63
CA GLU A 66 13.09 -7.26 -30.92
C GLU A 66 12.47 -6.55 -32.14
N SER A 67 11.42 -5.76 -31.92
CA SER A 67 10.67 -5.07 -32.96
C SER A 67 11.01 -3.58 -33.08
N ASP A 68 11.95 -3.07 -32.29
CA ASP A 68 12.27 -1.62 -32.15
C ASP A 68 11.01 -0.76 -31.90
N SER A 69 10.05 -1.28 -31.15
CA SER A 69 8.81 -0.56 -30.85
C SER A 69 9.05 0.60 -29.88
N GLU A 70 8.36 1.71 -30.09
CA GLU A 70 8.39 2.86 -29.19
C GLU A 70 7.91 2.44 -27.78
N ASN A 71 8.68 2.77 -26.75
CA ASN A 71 8.46 2.39 -25.34
C ASN A 71 8.67 0.89 -25.00
N ALA A 72 9.46 0.17 -25.80
CA ALA A 72 10.03 -1.10 -25.36
C ALA A 72 10.95 -0.88 -24.15
N VAL A 73 10.89 -1.76 -23.16
CA VAL A 73 11.71 -1.69 -21.95
C VAL A 73 12.81 -2.74 -22.06
N ALA A 74 14.08 -2.33 -21.94
CA ALA A 74 15.19 -3.28 -21.92
C ALA A 74 15.05 -4.24 -20.74
N ASP A 75 15.48 -5.50 -20.90
CA ASP A 75 15.38 -6.53 -19.86
C ASP A 75 15.92 -6.07 -18.50
N GLU A 76 17.04 -5.34 -18.50
CA GLU A 76 17.70 -4.81 -17.30
C GLU A 76 16.94 -3.66 -16.61
N ASP A 77 15.98 -3.04 -17.30
CA ASP A 77 15.16 -1.94 -16.79
C ASP A 77 13.72 -2.37 -16.48
N LEU A 78 13.38 -3.66 -16.62
CA LEU A 78 12.03 -4.19 -16.38
C LEU A 78 11.64 -4.21 -14.90
N TYR A 79 12.60 -4.34 -14.01
CA TYR A 79 12.43 -4.43 -12.56
C TYR A 79 13.71 -3.99 -11.85
N THR A 80 13.61 -3.70 -10.55
CA THR A 80 14.78 -3.42 -9.70
C THR A 80 15.27 -4.70 -9.03
N ASP A 81 14.36 -5.42 -8.35
CA ASP A 81 14.62 -6.73 -7.76
C ASP A 81 13.65 -7.78 -8.29
N TYR A 82 14.14 -9.01 -8.42
CA TYR A 82 13.34 -10.15 -8.83
C TYR A 82 13.77 -11.44 -8.12
N GLU A 83 12.88 -11.98 -7.30
CA GLU A 83 13.12 -13.19 -6.52
C GLU A 83 11.94 -14.16 -6.63
N VAL A 84 12.27 -15.44 -6.74
CA VAL A 84 11.32 -16.56 -6.75
C VAL A 84 11.80 -17.58 -5.73
N THR A 85 10.90 -17.98 -4.84
CA THR A 85 11.15 -19.00 -3.82
C THR A 85 10.08 -20.08 -3.88
N TYR A 86 10.41 -21.27 -3.38
CA TYR A 86 9.46 -22.36 -3.22
C TYR A 86 9.50 -22.92 -1.81
N SER A 87 8.34 -23.23 -1.25
CA SER A 87 8.19 -23.81 0.08
C SER A 87 7.64 -25.23 -0.03
N ASP A 88 8.49 -26.23 0.19
CA ASP A 88 8.14 -27.66 0.16
C ASP A 88 7.09 -28.05 1.24
N LYS A 89 6.84 -27.17 2.22
CA LYS A 89 5.84 -27.37 3.28
C LYS A 89 4.44 -26.99 2.86
N THR A 90 4.34 -25.95 2.04
CA THR A 90 3.06 -25.34 1.63
C THR A 90 2.79 -25.54 0.15
N ASN A 91 3.78 -26.02 -0.60
CA ASN A 91 3.81 -26.14 -2.05
C ASN A 91 3.46 -24.82 -2.75
N VAL A 92 4.01 -23.72 -2.26
CA VAL A 92 3.77 -22.38 -2.79
C VAL A 92 5.04 -21.90 -3.48
N ILE A 93 4.90 -21.46 -4.74
CA ILE A 93 5.89 -20.61 -5.41
C ILE A 93 5.55 -19.16 -5.06
N SER A 94 6.43 -18.49 -4.33
CA SER A 94 6.27 -17.07 -4.00
C SER A 94 7.17 -16.23 -4.89
N ILE A 95 6.58 -15.24 -5.57
CA ILE A 95 7.30 -14.30 -6.43
C ILE A 95 7.25 -12.91 -5.80
N THR A 96 8.42 -12.32 -5.64
CA THR A 96 8.58 -10.95 -5.13
C THR A 96 9.35 -10.12 -6.12
N THR A 97 8.86 -8.91 -6.40
CA THR A 97 9.56 -7.95 -7.27
C THR A 97 9.29 -6.52 -6.87
N THR A 98 10.25 -5.65 -7.14
CA THR A 98 10.18 -4.20 -6.98
C THR A 98 10.35 -3.53 -8.34
N GLY A 99 9.63 -2.44 -8.58
CA GLY A 99 9.80 -1.65 -9.80
C GLY A 99 9.34 -2.34 -11.09
N LEU A 100 8.49 -3.39 -11.02
CA LEU A 100 8.08 -4.14 -12.21
C LEU A 100 7.29 -3.27 -13.18
N LYS A 101 7.83 -3.05 -14.37
CA LYS A 101 7.20 -2.28 -15.44
C LYS A 101 6.30 -3.17 -16.28
N MET A 102 5.23 -2.55 -16.80
CA MET A 102 4.34 -3.21 -17.75
C MET A 102 5.09 -3.47 -19.06
N HIS A 103 5.06 -4.70 -19.54
CA HIS A 103 5.75 -5.11 -20.76
C HIS A 103 4.98 -6.20 -21.51
N GLN A 104 5.49 -6.58 -22.68
CA GLN A 104 4.91 -7.66 -23.47
C GLN A 104 5.77 -8.92 -23.31
N ASN A 105 5.16 -10.03 -22.92
CA ASN A 105 5.79 -11.35 -23.02
C ASN A 105 5.35 -12.03 -24.33
N GLN A 106 5.99 -13.13 -24.71
CA GLN A 106 5.59 -14.02 -25.82
C GLN A 106 4.22 -14.74 -25.60
N ASP A 107 3.27 -14.16 -24.86
CA ASP A 107 1.94 -14.76 -24.71
C ASP A 107 1.21 -14.74 -26.06
N THR A 108 0.23 -15.62 -26.23
CA THR A 108 -0.53 -15.71 -27.48
C THR A 108 -2.04 -15.58 -27.21
N PRO A 109 -2.70 -14.51 -27.68
CA PRO A 109 -2.13 -13.36 -28.37
C PRO A 109 -1.21 -12.52 -27.46
N GLU A 110 -0.25 -11.84 -28.06
CA GLU A 110 0.66 -10.94 -27.36
C GLU A 110 -0.14 -9.85 -26.65
N SER A 111 0.17 -9.60 -25.38
CA SER A 111 -0.54 -8.60 -24.57
C SER A 111 0.37 -7.95 -23.53
N MET A 112 0.06 -6.68 -23.25
CA MET A 112 0.71 -5.93 -22.17
C MET A 112 0.25 -6.44 -20.81
N GLY A 113 1.20 -6.58 -19.89
CA GLY A 113 0.92 -7.01 -18.53
C GLY A 113 2.11 -6.82 -17.61
N TYR A 114 1.89 -7.08 -16.32
CA TYR A 114 2.96 -7.16 -15.33
C TYR A 114 3.42 -8.60 -15.24
N TRP A 115 4.14 -9.04 -16.26
CA TRP A 115 4.53 -10.44 -16.40
C TRP A 115 5.66 -10.80 -15.45
N VAL A 116 5.49 -11.88 -14.71
CA VAL A 116 6.51 -12.52 -13.88
C VAL A 116 6.51 -14.02 -14.17
N GLY A 117 7.59 -14.73 -13.89
CA GLY A 117 7.66 -16.17 -14.15
C GLY A 117 8.66 -16.98 -13.34
N ALA A 118 8.36 -18.26 -13.18
CA ALA A 118 9.21 -19.23 -12.51
C ALA A 118 9.67 -20.29 -13.51
N ALA A 119 10.93 -20.68 -13.39
CA ALA A 119 11.56 -21.76 -14.12
C ALA A 119 11.57 -23.01 -13.23
N LEU A 120 10.91 -24.07 -13.70
CA LEU A 120 10.84 -25.38 -13.07
C LEU A 120 11.88 -26.29 -13.72
N ILE A 121 12.86 -26.73 -12.94
CA ILE A 121 13.93 -27.62 -13.40
C ILE A 121 13.36 -29.03 -13.58
N ALA A 122 13.66 -29.64 -14.72
CA ALA A 122 13.23 -31.00 -15.01
C ALA A 122 14.09 -32.02 -14.23
N PRO A 123 13.48 -33.10 -13.70
CA PRO A 123 14.25 -34.21 -13.15
C PRO A 123 15.01 -34.95 -14.25
N ASP A 124 16.02 -35.73 -13.85
CA ASP A 124 16.75 -36.59 -14.78
C ASP A 124 15.78 -37.50 -15.57
N GLU A 125 16.10 -37.72 -16.85
CA GLU A 125 15.31 -38.55 -17.79
C GLU A 125 13.97 -37.96 -18.25
N ALA A 126 13.56 -36.78 -17.76
CA ALA A 126 12.37 -36.10 -18.27
C ALA A 126 12.53 -35.67 -19.73
N ALA A 127 11.54 -36.01 -20.55
CA ALA A 127 11.45 -35.65 -21.96
C ALA A 127 10.32 -34.64 -22.21
N THR A 128 9.19 -34.76 -21.50
CA THR A 128 8.07 -33.82 -21.61
C THR A 128 7.45 -33.49 -20.26
N VAL A 129 6.62 -32.43 -20.24
CA VAL A 129 5.85 -32.00 -19.08
C VAL A 129 4.39 -31.74 -19.45
N ASP A 130 3.49 -32.18 -18.58
CA ASP A 130 2.10 -31.74 -18.54
C ASP A 130 1.90 -30.81 -17.34
N ILE A 131 1.20 -29.70 -17.57
CA ILE A 131 0.75 -28.78 -16.53
C ILE A 131 -0.77 -28.71 -16.65
N THR A 132 -1.48 -29.03 -15.58
CA THR A 132 -2.95 -28.87 -15.51
C THR A 132 -3.30 -27.84 -14.46
N GLY A 133 -4.10 -26.84 -14.80
CA GLY A 133 -4.46 -25.78 -13.85
C GLY A 133 -5.11 -24.59 -14.52
N THR A 134 -4.94 -23.41 -13.94
CA THR A 134 -5.50 -22.14 -14.45
C THR A 134 -5.15 -21.89 -15.92
N LYS A 135 -3.93 -22.27 -16.33
CA LYS A 135 -3.51 -22.42 -17.73
C LYS A 135 -2.90 -23.80 -17.87
N SER A 136 -3.38 -24.57 -18.83
CA SER A 136 -2.97 -25.97 -19.00
C SER A 136 -2.10 -26.15 -20.25
N TYR A 137 -1.07 -26.97 -20.12
CA TYR A 137 -0.09 -27.30 -21.14
C TYR A 137 0.05 -28.82 -21.20
N LYS A 138 0.19 -29.37 -22.40
CA LYS A 138 0.23 -30.82 -22.58
C LYS A 138 1.35 -31.22 -23.53
N ASP A 139 2.08 -32.26 -23.13
CA ASP A 139 3.19 -32.87 -23.86
C ASP A 139 4.22 -31.82 -24.32
N VAL A 140 4.52 -30.85 -23.45
CA VAL A 140 5.51 -29.80 -23.74
C VAL A 140 6.92 -30.39 -23.64
N PRO A 141 7.77 -30.27 -24.66
CA PRO A 141 9.14 -30.76 -24.60
C PRO A 141 9.95 -30.09 -23.49
N VAL A 142 10.80 -30.87 -22.82
CA VAL A 142 11.83 -30.34 -21.93
C VAL A 142 12.95 -29.76 -22.76
N GLU A 143 13.19 -28.45 -22.64
CA GLU A 143 14.21 -27.73 -23.39
C GLU A 143 15.10 -26.91 -22.44
N SER A 144 16.18 -26.33 -22.98
CA SER A 144 16.98 -25.36 -22.25
C SER A 144 16.12 -24.14 -21.90
N ILE A 145 16.04 -23.79 -20.62
CA ILE A 145 15.29 -22.63 -20.16
C ILE A 145 16.24 -21.51 -19.75
N ASN A 146 15.91 -20.28 -20.13
CA ASN A 146 16.64 -19.10 -19.69
C ASN A 146 16.15 -18.70 -18.30
N THR A 147 17.03 -18.82 -17.31
CA THR A 147 16.83 -18.20 -16.00
C THR A 147 17.64 -16.93 -15.88
N GLU A 148 17.37 -16.15 -14.84
CA GLU A 148 18.13 -14.92 -14.54
C GLU A 148 19.62 -15.17 -14.30
N ARG A 149 20.04 -16.40 -13.95
CA ARG A 149 21.43 -16.69 -13.56
C ARG A 149 22.09 -17.87 -14.27
N ASP A 150 21.33 -18.67 -15.02
CA ASP A 150 21.83 -19.85 -15.72
C ASP A 150 20.96 -20.17 -16.96
N SER A 151 21.60 -20.34 -18.12
CA SER A 151 20.95 -20.73 -19.39
C SER A 151 21.24 -22.17 -19.80
N THR A 152 21.89 -22.95 -18.93
CA THR A 152 22.28 -24.35 -19.19
C THR A 152 21.36 -25.38 -18.56
N ILE A 153 20.38 -24.95 -17.77
CA ILE A 153 19.41 -25.83 -17.13
C ILE A 153 18.27 -26.18 -18.09
N THR A 154 17.77 -27.42 -17.99
CA THR A 154 16.64 -27.91 -18.77
C THR A 154 15.39 -27.95 -17.91
N GLY A 155 14.24 -27.60 -18.48
CA GLY A 155 12.99 -27.61 -17.75
C GLY A 155 11.86 -26.89 -18.48
N PHE A 156 11.01 -26.22 -17.70
CA PHE A 156 9.87 -25.47 -18.22
C PHE A 156 9.70 -24.14 -17.46
N ALA A 157 9.52 -23.04 -18.20
CA ALA A 157 9.25 -21.72 -17.63
C ALA A 157 7.75 -21.38 -17.75
N MET A 158 7.19 -20.90 -16.65
CA MET A 158 5.80 -20.44 -16.58
C MET A 158 5.75 -18.96 -16.27
N TYR A 159 4.80 -18.25 -16.90
CA TYR A 159 4.63 -16.82 -16.73
C TYR A 159 3.18 -16.48 -16.34
N TRP A 160 3.03 -15.48 -15.48
CA TRP A 160 1.78 -15.00 -14.94
C TRP A 160 1.73 -13.47 -15.02
N ASN A 161 0.55 -12.93 -15.32
CA ASN A 161 0.32 -11.50 -15.22
C ASN A 161 -0.08 -11.16 -13.78
N ALA A 162 0.78 -10.43 -13.05
CA ALA A 162 0.55 -10.06 -11.66
C ALA A 162 -0.62 -9.09 -11.44
N ALA A 163 -1.17 -8.49 -12.52
CA ALA A 163 -2.44 -7.78 -12.47
C ALA A 163 -3.63 -8.72 -12.21
N ASP A 164 -3.53 -9.98 -12.63
CA ASP A 164 -4.59 -10.98 -12.43
C ASP A 164 -4.46 -11.63 -11.05
N LYS A 165 -5.28 -11.15 -10.11
CA LYS A 165 -5.33 -11.58 -8.71
C LYS A 165 -6.07 -12.91 -8.49
N THR A 166 -6.53 -13.60 -9.54
CA THR A 166 -7.15 -14.91 -9.36
C THR A 166 -6.14 -15.91 -8.80
N GLU A 167 -6.58 -16.78 -7.89
CA GLU A 167 -5.72 -17.83 -7.35
C GLU A 167 -5.18 -18.74 -8.48
N LYS A 168 -3.89 -19.07 -8.39
CA LYS A 168 -3.18 -19.86 -9.39
C LYS A 168 -2.81 -21.20 -8.77
N SER A 169 -3.40 -22.28 -9.27
CA SER A 169 -3.12 -23.65 -8.83
C SER A 169 -2.82 -24.56 -10.02
N TYR A 170 -1.80 -25.41 -9.86
CA TYR A 170 -1.31 -26.29 -10.90
C TYR A 170 -0.97 -27.67 -10.38
N ILE A 171 -1.16 -28.66 -11.26
CA ILE A 171 -0.64 -30.02 -11.16
C ILE A 171 0.44 -30.15 -12.24
N LEU A 172 1.64 -30.56 -11.84
CA LEU A 172 2.80 -30.78 -12.67
C LEU A 172 3.02 -32.29 -12.84
N GLU A 173 3.20 -32.77 -14.06
CA GLU A 173 3.54 -34.17 -14.35
C GLU A 173 4.71 -34.23 -15.35
N TRP A 174 5.88 -34.65 -14.88
CA TRP A 174 7.04 -34.93 -15.73
C TRP A 174 6.92 -36.33 -16.33
N LYS A 175 7.27 -36.47 -17.61
CA LYS A 175 7.25 -37.76 -18.31
C LYS A 175 8.57 -38.06 -19.00
N ASP A 176 8.93 -39.33 -19.02
CA ASP A 176 10.06 -39.83 -19.81
C ASP A 176 9.73 -39.90 -21.32
N SER A 177 10.70 -40.36 -22.13
CA SER A 177 10.53 -40.49 -23.58
C SER A 177 9.48 -41.51 -24.02
N ASP A 178 9.10 -42.43 -23.13
CA ASP A 178 8.05 -43.43 -23.38
C ASP A 178 6.66 -42.93 -22.96
N GLY A 179 6.58 -41.73 -22.37
CA GLY A 179 5.35 -41.12 -21.88
C GLY A 179 4.93 -41.57 -20.49
N THR A 180 5.81 -42.25 -19.75
CA THR A 180 5.56 -42.67 -18.36
C THR A 180 5.75 -41.48 -17.44
N VAL A 181 4.81 -41.27 -16.50
CA VAL A 181 4.96 -40.22 -15.48
C VAL A 181 6.07 -40.62 -14.50
N ILE A 182 7.12 -39.80 -14.43
CA ILE A 182 8.31 -39.99 -13.58
C ILE A 182 8.38 -39.01 -12.40
N GLY A 183 7.53 -37.98 -12.41
CA GLY A 183 7.41 -37.01 -11.32
C GLY A 183 6.04 -36.36 -11.34
N LYS A 184 5.47 -36.10 -10.15
CA LYS A 184 4.16 -35.47 -10.02
C LYS A 184 4.08 -34.59 -8.79
N ASP A 185 3.71 -33.33 -9.00
CA ASP A 185 3.60 -32.33 -7.94
C ASP A 185 2.34 -31.48 -8.08
N THR A 186 1.96 -30.79 -7.01
CA THR A 186 0.87 -29.80 -7.01
C THR A 186 1.36 -28.57 -6.28
N PHE A 187 1.20 -27.40 -6.88
CA PHE A 187 1.64 -26.14 -6.29
C PHE A 187 0.65 -25.01 -6.55
N THR A 188 0.75 -23.95 -5.74
CA THR A 188 0.09 -22.67 -5.98
C THR A 188 1.12 -21.57 -6.19
N VAL A 189 0.68 -20.44 -6.74
CA VAL A 189 1.54 -19.27 -6.98
C VAL A 189 1.03 -18.08 -6.19
N ASP A 190 1.91 -17.51 -5.37
CA ASP A 190 1.67 -16.29 -4.62
C ASP A 190 2.38 -15.12 -5.30
N LEU A 191 1.58 -14.17 -5.79
CA LEU A 191 2.02 -12.94 -6.45
C LEU A 191 1.79 -11.69 -5.57
N SER A 192 1.44 -11.87 -4.29
CA SER A 192 1.19 -10.75 -3.37
C SER A 192 2.41 -9.87 -3.14
N GLY A 193 3.61 -10.43 -3.31
CA GLY A 193 4.89 -9.73 -3.22
C GLY A 193 5.31 -8.97 -4.48
N VAL A 194 4.50 -8.98 -5.55
CA VAL A 194 4.81 -8.28 -6.81
C VAL A 194 4.41 -6.81 -6.72
N LYS A 195 5.40 -5.90 -6.79
CA LYS A 195 5.20 -4.44 -6.76
C LYS A 195 5.48 -3.84 -8.13
N THR A 196 4.50 -3.11 -8.66
CA THR A 196 4.45 -2.67 -10.06
C THR A 196 4.58 -1.17 -10.22
N VAL A 197 5.14 -0.72 -11.34
CA VAL A 197 5.15 0.69 -11.77
C VAL A 197 3.94 0.96 -12.68
N PRO A 198 3.06 1.92 -12.35
CA PRO A 198 1.94 2.30 -13.22
C PRO A 198 2.40 2.64 -14.65
N ALA A 199 1.59 2.28 -15.65
CA ALA A 199 1.98 2.46 -17.05
C ALA A 199 2.20 3.94 -17.46
N ASP A 200 1.55 4.86 -16.77
CA ASP A 200 1.67 6.31 -16.93
C ASP A 200 2.68 6.96 -15.97
N ALA A 201 3.36 6.16 -15.15
CA ALA A 201 4.38 6.65 -14.25
C ALA A 201 5.73 6.85 -14.96
N THR A 202 6.36 7.99 -14.67
CA THR A 202 7.78 8.19 -14.92
C THR A 202 8.55 7.55 -13.77
N ALA A 203 9.10 6.35 -14.01
CA ALA A 203 10.01 5.69 -13.08
C ALA A 203 11.33 6.47 -12.99
N VAL A 204 11.82 6.70 -11.78
CA VAL A 204 13.11 7.36 -11.54
C VAL A 204 13.94 6.55 -10.55
N LYS A 205 15.21 6.29 -10.88
CA LYS A 205 16.14 5.49 -10.07
C LYS A 205 17.33 6.27 -9.51
N ASP A 206 17.52 7.52 -9.94
CA ASP A 206 18.63 8.35 -9.48
C ASP A 206 18.27 9.83 -9.34
N ASP A 207 19.20 10.62 -8.79
CA ASP A 207 18.98 12.03 -8.50
C ASP A 207 18.76 12.86 -9.76
N SER A 208 19.42 12.52 -10.87
CA SER A 208 19.32 13.23 -12.14
C SER A 208 17.97 13.02 -12.80
N GLU A 209 17.47 11.78 -12.80
CA GLU A 209 16.14 11.43 -13.31
C GLU A 209 15.04 12.08 -12.48
N LEU A 210 15.14 12.04 -11.15
CA LEU A 210 14.16 12.68 -10.26
C LEU A 210 14.11 14.19 -10.51
N ILE A 211 15.26 14.87 -10.59
CA ILE A 211 15.32 16.32 -10.86
C ILE A 211 14.62 16.66 -12.17
N ALA A 212 14.87 15.88 -13.24
CA ALA A 212 14.23 16.10 -14.53
C ALA A 212 12.70 15.86 -14.49
N ALA A 213 12.24 14.97 -13.62
CA ALA A 213 10.82 14.66 -13.44
C ALA A 213 10.07 15.72 -12.61
N LEU A 214 10.72 16.35 -11.62
CA LEU A 214 10.09 17.38 -10.76
C LEU A 214 9.63 18.65 -11.52
N SER A 215 10.15 18.88 -12.72
CA SER A 215 9.72 19.98 -13.61
C SER A 215 8.67 19.56 -14.65
N LYS A 216 8.17 18.32 -14.63
CA LYS A 216 7.19 17.78 -15.58
C LYS A 216 5.91 17.37 -14.87
N GLU A 217 4.77 17.61 -15.52
CA GLU A 217 3.49 17.15 -14.98
C GLU A 217 3.37 15.62 -15.10
N GLY A 218 2.65 15.00 -14.18
CA GLY A 218 2.33 13.58 -14.24
C GLY A 218 2.59 12.81 -12.94
N TYR A 219 2.78 11.51 -13.06
CA TYR A 219 3.06 10.60 -11.95
C TYR A 219 4.54 10.23 -11.97
N VAL A 220 5.25 10.50 -10.90
CA VAL A 220 6.69 10.21 -10.73
C VAL A 220 6.81 9.16 -9.64
N MET A 221 7.45 8.03 -9.93
CA MET A 221 7.58 6.92 -8.99
C MET A 221 9.04 6.58 -8.77
N LEU A 222 9.46 6.52 -7.51
CA LEU A 222 10.80 6.05 -7.17
C LEU A 222 10.89 4.54 -7.38
N THR A 223 11.95 4.07 -8.03
CA THR A 223 12.25 2.63 -8.17
C THR A 223 13.50 2.20 -7.43
N ASP A 224 14.22 3.16 -6.83
CA ASP A 224 15.37 2.93 -5.95
C ASP A 224 15.44 4.05 -4.90
N ASP A 225 16.25 3.86 -3.85
CA ASP A 225 16.58 4.90 -2.89
C ASP A 225 17.39 6.01 -3.57
N ILE A 226 16.97 7.27 -3.40
CA ILE A 226 17.60 8.42 -4.07
C ILE A 226 18.20 9.36 -3.04
N THR A 227 19.43 9.80 -3.27
CA THR A 227 20.05 10.89 -2.50
C THR A 227 20.12 12.17 -3.34
N LEU A 228 19.30 13.17 -3.00
CA LEU A 228 19.35 14.49 -3.61
C LEU A 228 20.59 15.26 -3.17
N SER A 229 21.44 15.58 -4.14
CA SER A 229 22.68 16.36 -3.96
C SER A 229 22.42 17.83 -3.60
N ALA A 230 21.24 18.38 -3.92
CA ALA A 230 20.87 19.77 -3.64
C ALA A 230 19.37 19.93 -3.36
N SER A 231 18.97 21.12 -2.87
CA SER A 231 17.56 21.50 -2.73
C SER A 231 16.88 21.51 -4.09
N GLN A 232 15.64 21.00 -4.14
CA GLN A 232 14.86 20.94 -5.37
C GLN A 232 13.55 21.70 -5.23
N GLU A 233 13.17 22.36 -6.31
CA GLU A 233 11.87 22.98 -6.48
C GLU A 233 11.00 22.09 -7.35
N ILE A 234 9.73 21.93 -6.95
CA ILE A 234 8.73 21.22 -7.72
C ILE A 234 7.96 22.27 -8.52
N GLU A 235 8.23 22.32 -9.82
CA GLU A 235 7.75 23.36 -10.73
C GLU A 235 6.54 22.92 -11.57
N ALA A 236 6.04 21.71 -11.34
CA ALA A 236 4.92 21.12 -12.07
C ALA A 236 3.84 20.58 -11.13
N ASN A 237 2.64 20.35 -11.68
CA ASN A 237 1.58 19.63 -10.99
C ASN A 237 1.86 18.13 -11.14
N LEU A 238 2.16 17.45 -10.04
CA LEU A 238 2.57 16.04 -10.10
C LEU A 238 2.18 15.26 -8.86
N THR A 239 2.22 13.93 -8.99
CA THR A 239 2.28 13.00 -7.86
C THR A 239 3.69 12.45 -7.77
N LEU A 240 4.34 12.59 -6.63
CA LEU A 240 5.60 11.92 -6.29
C LEU A 240 5.27 10.73 -5.39
N ASP A 241 5.35 9.53 -5.94
CA ASP A 241 5.20 8.28 -5.21
C ASP A 241 6.58 7.76 -4.77
N LEU A 242 6.76 7.62 -3.46
CA LEU A 242 7.98 7.06 -2.89
C LEU A 242 8.05 5.55 -3.03
N ALA A 243 6.92 4.86 -3.23
CA ALA A 243 6.86 3.42 -3.49
C ALA A 243 7.70 2.54 -2.54
N GLY A 244 7.74 2.89 -1.25
CA GLY A 244 8.52 2.21 -0.23
C GLY A 244 9.99 2.63 -0.13
N GLN A 245 10.46 3.50 -1.03
CA GLN A 245 11.85 3.94 -1.11
C GLN A 245 12.15 5.15 -0.21
N THR A 246 13.43 5.35 0.06
CA THR A 246 13.96 6.47 0.84
C THR A 246 14.50 7.56 -0.09
N LEU A 247 13.87 8.74 -0.02
CA LEU A 247 14.41 9.98 -0.56
C LEU A 247 15.25 10.68 0.51
N THR A 248 16.56 10.62 0.34
CA THR A 248 17.54 11.25 1.22
C THR A 248 17.91 12.64 0.70
N ILE A 249 17.79 13.65 1.54
CA ILE A 249 18.08 15.04 1.23
C ILE A 249 19.44 15.40 1.82
N ASN A 250 20.48 15.48 0.98
CA ASN A 250 21.82 15.80 1.46
C ASN A 250 21.90 17.27 1.89
N THR A 251 22.23 17.53 3.16
CA THR A 251 22.26 18.90 3.71
C THR A 251 23.53 19.68 3.37
N ASP A 252 24.60 19.02 2.92
CA ASP A 252 25.90 19.63 2.66
C ASP A 252 25.84 20.58 1.45
N GLY A 253 26.51 21.74 1.53
CA GLY A 253 26.67 22.66 0.40
C GLY A 253 25.46 23.52 0.01
N ARG A 254 24.32 23.43 0.73
CA ARG A 254 23.10 24.20 0.42
C ARG A 254 23.14 25.65 0.93
N SER A 255 22.66 26.59 0.12
CA SER A 255 22.43 28.01 0.50
C SER A 255 21.55 28.16 1.74
N THR A 256 21.77 29.23 2.48
CA THR A 256 20.96 29.61 3.64
C THR A 256 19.57 30.07 3.18
N GLY A 257 18.55 29.21 3.26
CA GLY A 257 17.16 29.57 2.97
C GLY A 257 16.29 28.44 2.42
N ASP A 258 16.90 27.40 1.84
CA ASP A 258 16.15 26.47 0.98
C ASP A 258 15.80 25.18 1.71
N ALA A 259 14.53 24.78 1.63
CA ALA A 259 14.07 23.49 2.13
C ALA A 259 14.66 22.33 1.32
N GLY A 260 14.44 21.12 1.81
CA GLY A 260 14.77 19.89 1.10
C GLY A 260 14.13 19.84 -0.28
N LEU A 261 12.79 19.84 -0.27
CA LEU A 261 11.90 20.00 -1.41
C LEU A 261 11.03 21.25 -1.19
N THR A 262 10.81 22.03 -2.25
CA THR A 262 9.91 23.19 -2.23
C THR A 262 8.82 23.04 -3.27
N VAL A 263 7.55 22.93 -2.84
CA VAL A 263 6.40 23.03 -3.74
C VAL A 263 6.17 24.50 -4.07
N GLN A 264 6.36 24.89 -5.34
CA GLN A 264 6.19 26.28 -5.74
C GLN A 264 4.74 26.77 -5.66
N SER A 265 4.58 28.08 -5.49
CA SER A 265 3.27 28.73 -5.51
C SER A 265 2.50 28.43 -6.80
N GLY A 266 1.21 28.11 -6.65
CA GLY A 266 0.31 27.77 -7.76
C GLY A 266 0.47 26.35 -8.29
N LYS A 267 1.35 25.53 -7.70
CA LYS A 267 1.49 24.11 -8.02
C LYS A 267 0.65 23.25 -7.08
N VAL A 268 0.17 22.12 -7.61
CA VAL A 268 -0.56 21.10 -6.86
C VAL A 268 0.27 19.83 -6.88
N VAL A 269 0.75 19.43 -5.70
CA VAL A 269 1.65 18.29 -5.55
C VAL A 269 1.06 17.31 -4.54
N THR A 270 1.03 16.04 -4.91
CA THR A 270 0.79 14.93 -3.97
C THR A 270 2.11 14.22 -3.73
N ILE A 271 2.50 14.01 -2.49
CA ILE A 271 3.57 13.08 -2.12
C ILE A 271 2.89 11.90 -1.42
N THR A 272 3.07 10.71 -1.99
CA THR A 272 2.44 9.48 -1.51
C THR A 272 3.43 8.34 -1.40
N ASP A 273 2.97 7.24 -0.84
CA ASP A 273 3.68 5.98 -0.79
C ASP A 273 2.68 4.85 -1.07
N SER A 274 2.71 4.34 -2.31
CA SER A 274 1.76 3.31 -2.77
C SER A 274 2.03 1.92 -2.21
N ILE A 275 3.23 1.70 -1.66
CA ILE A 275 3.72 0.38 -1.23
C ILE A 275 3.85 0.28 0.29
N GLY A 276 4.18 1.38 0.96
CA GLY A 276 4.45 1.43 2.39
C GLY A 276 5.95 1.43 2.72
N GLY A 277 6.32 2.22 3.73
CA GLY A 277 7.70 2.35 4.22
C GLY A 277 8.51 3.49 3.61
N GLY A 278 7.94 4.23 2.66
CA GLY A 278 8.52 5.36 1.96
C GLY A 278 8.87 6.52 2.88
N LYS A 279 10.07 7.07 2.71
CA LYS A 279 10.67 8.03 3.64
C LYS A 279 11.28 9.23 2.92
N ILE A 280 11.18 10.40 3.56
CA ILE A 280 11.94 11.60 3.22
C ILE A 280 12.75 11.99 4.44
N VAL A 281 14.08 11.90 4.32
CA VAL A 281 15.03 12.08 5.44
C VAL A 281 16.14 13.07 5.07
N THR A 282 16.87 13.55 6.07
CA THR A 282 18.03 14.45 5.89
C THR A 282 19.31 13.80 6.45
N THR A 283 20.47 14.04 5.82
CA THR A 283 21.76 13.40 6.19
C THR A 283 22.54 14.07 7.32
N GLY A 284 22.04 15.18 7.88
CA GLY A 284 22.75 15.97 8.89
C GLY A 284 21.82 16.87 9.70
N SER A 285 22.38 17.73 10.57
CA SER A 285 21.61 18.75 11.29
C SER A 285 21.11 19.80 10.30
N ALA A 286 19.94 19.55 9.70
CA ALA A 286 19.30 20.50 8.84
C ALA A 286 18.76 21.65 9.71
N ASP A 287 19.40 22.81 9.77
CA ASP A 287 18.74 24.03 10.27
C ASP A 287 17.61 24.51 9.30
N LYS A 288 17.00 23.59 8.53
CA LYS A 288 16.13 23.86 7.38
C LYS A 288 14.98 22.86 7.33
N TYR A 289 13.89 23.24 6.66
CA TYR A 289 12.74 22.36 6.46
C TYR A 289 13.10 21.19 5.54
N VAL A 290 12.52 20.02 5.79
CA VAL A 290 12.60 18.88 4.86
C VAL A 290 11.71 19.18 3.65
N ILE A 291 10.49 19.64 3.90
CA ILE A 291 9.55 20.07 2.87
C ILE A 291 9.08 21.49 3.18
N ARG A 292 9.05 22.33 2.15
CA ARG A 292 8.36 23.61 2.18
C ARG A 292 7.26 23.60 1.12
N ASN A 293 6.07 24.01 1.51
CA ASN A 293 4.94 24.19 0.60
C ASN A 293 4.59 25.66 0.47
N ASP A 294 4.81 26.26 -0.70
CA ASP A 294 4.28 27.58 -1.05
C ASP A 294 3.02 27.47 -1.96
N GLY A 295 2.65 26.25 -2.38
CA GLY A 295 1.51 25.94 -3.26
C GLY A 295 0.40 25.14 -2.55
N THR A 296 -0.05 24.06 -3.21
CA THR A 296 -0.97 23.07 -2.64
C THR A 296 -0.27 21.73 -2.50
N LEU A 297 -0.16 21.21 -1.27
CA LEU A 297 0.50 19.95 -0.96
C LEU A 297 -0.48 18.96 -0.33
N THR A 298 -0.51 17.74 -0.86
CA THR A 298 -1.14 16.59 -0.21
C THR A 298 -0.06 15.60 0.22
N LEU A 299 -0.09 15.17 1.49
CA LEU A 299 0.71 14.05 2.00
C LEU A 299 -0.21 12.85 2.28
N ASP A 300 0.08 11.72 1.65
CA ASP A 300 -0.78 10.53 1.68
C ASP A 300 0.04 9.22 1.70
N GLY A 301 -0.64 8.07 1.78
CA GLY A 301 -0.03 6.74 1.68
C GLY A 301 0.81 6.33 2.89
N GLY A 302 0.83 7.11 3.97
CA GLY A 302 1.67 6.84 5.14
C GLY A 302 3.12 7.28 4.97
N VAL A 303 3.40 8.19 4.02
CA VAL A 303 4.73 8.78 3.81
C VAL A 303 5.34 9.27 5.12
N SER A 304 6.60 8.93 5.36
CA SER A 304 7.33 9.33 6.56
C SER A 304 8.29 10.49 6.28
N VAL A 305 8.08 11.64 6.89
CA VAL A 305 8.96 12.82 6.79
C VAL A 305 9.68 13.02 8.11
N THR A 306 11.02 12.91 8.11
CA THR A 306 11.83 13.00 9.34
C THR A 306 12.82 14.15 9.28
N SER A 307 12.79 15.00 10.32
CA SER A 307 13.75 16.08 10.52
C SER A 307 14.53 15.89 11.81
N THR A 308 15.85 16.05 11.72
CA THR A 308 16.76 16.07 12.88
C THR A 308 16.97 17.48 13.42
N SER A 309 16.35 18.49 12.81
CA SER A 309 16.48 19.89 13.21
C SER A 309 15.88 20.14 14.60
N SER A 310 16.52 21.00 15.39
CA SER A 310 15.91 21.58 16.61
C SER A 310 15.47 23.04 16.41
N THR A 311 15.85 23.66 15.29
CA THR A 311 15.66 25.09 15.03
C THR A 311 14.59 25.34 13.97
N SER A 312 14.42 24.42 13.02
CA SER A 312 13.46 24.45 11.92
C SER A 312 12.49 23.26 11.99
N SER A 313 11.30 23.42 11.43
CA SER A 313 10.28 22.35 11.41
C SER A 313 10.61 21.24 10.41
N ALA A 314 9.96 20.08 10.51
CA ALA A 314 10.07 19.07 9.46
C ALA A 314 9.39 19.53 8.17
N VAL A 315 8.13 19.99 8.27
CA VAL A 315 7.37 20.55 7.16
C VAL A 315 6.97 21.99 7.46
N ALA A 316 7.21 22.89 6.51
CA ALA A 316 6.70 24.25 6.52
C ALA A 316 5.61 24.43 5.46
N ASN A 317 4.46 24.95 5.85
CA ASN A 317 3.34 25.21 4.96
C ASN A 317 3.03 26.70 4.90
N TYR A 318 3.29 27.35 3.77
CA TYR A 318 2.93 28.74 3.48
C TYR A 318 1.75 28.85 2.48
N GLY A 319 1.21 27.71 2.02
CA GLY A 319 0.06 27.64 1.13
C GLY A 319 -1.09 26.82 1.74
N THR A 320 -1.62 25.87 0.97
CA THR A 320 -2.63 24.90 1.41
C THR A 320 -2.00 23.53 1.56
N MET A 321 -2.12 22.90 2.72
CA MET A 321 -1.65 21.54 2.95
C MET A 321 -2.76 20.66 3.48
N THR A 322 -2.89 19.48 2.90
CA THR A 322 -3.75 18.40 3.41
C THR A 322 -2.88 17.19 3.73
N VAL A 323 -3.00 16.66 4.93
CA VAL A 323 -2.43 15.37 5.29
C VAL A 323 -3.57 14.37 5.35
N GLU A 324 -3.66 13.52 4.35
CA GLU A 324 -4.63 12.41 4.33
C GLU A 324 -4.14 11.30 5.25
N ASN A 325 -2.86 10.91 5.13
CA ASN A 325 -2.18 9.99 6.03
C ASN A 325 -0.66 10.10 5.87
N ALA A 326 0.05 10.65 6.86
CA ALA A 326 1.51 10.76 6.85
C ALA A 326 2.10 10.77 8.25
N ASN A 327 3.36 10.35 8.36
CA ASN A 327 4.11 10.34 9.62
C ASN A 327 5.17 11.45 9.60
N ILE A 328 5.00 12.50 10.40
CA ILE A 328 5.91 13.65 10.43
C ILE A 328 6.61 13.74 11.79
N THR A 329 7.91 13.47 11.80
CA THR A 329 8.68 13.32 13.05
C THR A 329 9.86 14.29 13.12
N GLY A 330 10.04 14.87 14.31
CA GLY A 330 11.14 15.75 14.66
C GLY A 330 10.94 17.19 14.17
N GLY A 331 12.03 17.92 14.02
CA GLY A 331 11.98 19.37 13.82
C GLY A 331 11.69 20.13 15.12
N ARG A 332 11.84 21.46 15.06
CA ARG A 332 11.34 22.36 16.11
C ARG A 332 9.85 22.13 16.34
N PHE A 333 9.10 22.07 15.25
CA PHE A 333 7.73 21.58 15.15
C PHE A 333 7.72 20.47 14.09
N ALA A 334 6.81 19.50 14.17
CA ALA A 334 6.58 18.59 13.05
C ALA A 334 6.05 19.39 11.84
N VAL A 335 5.06 20.25 12.08
CA VAL A 335 4.46 21.12 11.07
C VAL A 335 4.48 22.57 11.53
N ALA A 336 4.97 23.48 10.69
CA ALA A 336 4.78 24.92 10.84
C ALA A 336 3.96 25.50 9.69
N ALA A 337 2.73 25.92 9.99
CA ALA A 337 1.87 26.68 9.12
C ALA A 337 2.23 28.18 9.21
N GLY A 338 2.57 28.80 8.09
CA GLY A 338 2.87 30.22 7.97
C GLY A 338 1.62 31.10 8.06
N SER A 339 1.82 32.41 8.03
CA SER A 339 0.71 33.37 8.15
C SER A 339 -0.36 33.14 7.08
N THR A 340 -1.63 33.15 7.48
CA THR A 340 -2.82 32.96 6.60
C THR A 340 -2.85 31.66 5.77
N SER A 341 -1.94 30.71 6.04
CA SER A 341 -1.93 29.40 5.40
C SER A 341 -3.04 28.49 5.95
N THR A 342 -3.34 27.42 5.22
CA THR A 342 -4.33 26.42 5.61
C THR A 342 -3.68 25.06 5.75
N THR A 343 -3.89 24.39 6.87
CA THR A 343 -3.45 23.02 7.11
C THR A 343 -4.62 22.17 7.59
N VAL A 344 -4.87 21.05 6.92
CA VAL A 344 -5.87 20.05 7.30
C VAL A 344 -5.17 18.73 7.54
N VAL A 345 -5.44 18.08 8.66
CA VAL A 345 -4.91 16.75 9.00
C VAL A 345 -6.05 15.79 9.25
N ASN A 346 -6.12 14.73 8.45
CA ASN A 346 -7.15 13.70 8.54
C ASN A 346 -6.65 12.43 9.25
N ALA A 347 -5.39 12.05 9.07
CA ALA A 347 -4.77 10.92 9.76
C ALA A 347 -3.23 11.04 9.79
N GLY A 348 -2.58 10.05 10.42
CA GLY A 348 -1.13 9.94 10.53
C GLY A 348 -0.59 10.22 11.92
N GLU A 349 0.74 10.17 12.06
CA GLU A 349 1.44 10.39 13.33
C GLU A 349 2.36 11.60 13.27
N PHE A 350 2.29 12.46 14.27
CA PHE A 350 3.06 13.70 14.32
C PHE A 350 3.75 13.79 15.67
N SER A 351 5.08 13.97 15.65
CA SER A 351 5.81 14.08 16.90
C SER A 351 7.04 14.97 16.82
N ASN A 352 7.39 15.56 17.96
CA ASN A 352 8.66 16.23 18.17
C ASN A 352 9.15 15.98 19.61
N SER A 353 10.42 16.28 19.86
CA SER A 353 11.06 16.12 21.18
C SER A 353 11.68 17.43 21.68
N THR A 354 11.08 18.57 21.31
CA THR A 354 11.55 19.90 21.71
C THR A 354 10.69 20.48 22.84
N ASP A 355 11.02 21.69 23.27
CA ASP A 355 10.21 22.46 24.22
C ASP A 355 8.97 23.11 23.58
N LYS A 356 8.75 22.89 22.27
CA LYS A 356 7.66 23.44 21.48
C LYS A 356 6.56 22.43 21.19
N GLY A 357 5.41 22.93 20.78
CA GLY A 357 4.33 22.09 20.27
C GLY A 357 4.72 21.28 19.04
N VAL A 358 3.88 20.30 18.71
CA VAL A 358 4.02 19.49 17.48
C VAL A 358 3.65 20.31 16.26
N VAL A 359 2.66 21.20 16.40
CA VAL A 359 2.13 22.03 15.32
C VAL A 359 2.23 23.51 15.70
N TYR A 360 2.71 24.32 14.76
CA TYR A 360 2.73 25.78 14.86
C TYR A 360 1.86 26.42 13.79
N GLY A 361 1.10 27.45 14.16
CA GLY A 361 0.36 28.31 13.26
C GLY A 361 0.79 29.77 13.39
N GLY A 362 1.26 30.36 12.29
CA GLY A 362 1.57 31.78 12.20
C GLY A 362 0.31 32.65 12.22
N ALA A 363 0.50 33.97 12.10
CA ALA A 363 -0.58 34.93 12.26
C ALA A 363 -1.71 34.67 11.23
N GLY A 364 -2.94 34.49 11.72
CA GLY A 364 -4.10 34.22 10.87
C GLY A 364 -4.13 32.85 10.21
N ALA A 365 -3.22 31.93 10.54
CA ALA A 365 -3.22 30.56 10.01
C ALA A 365 -4.51 29.81 10.41
N THR A 366 -4.95 28.89 9.55
CA THR A 366 -6.10 28.02 9.81
C THR A 366 -5.65 26.57 9.83
N ILE A 367 -5.88 25.90 10.96
CA ILE A 367 -5.46 24.52 11.20
C ILE A 367 -6.68 23.70 11.58
N ALA A 368 -6.92 22.60 10.88
CA ALA A 368 -7.97 21.63 11.21
C ALA A 368 -7.35 20.26 11.47
N LEU A 369 -7.54 19.75 12.68
CA LEU A 369 -7.11 18.42 13.11
C LEU A 369 -8.37 17.55 13.15
N ASN A 370 -8.71 16.94 12.01
CA ASN A 370 -9.85 16.05 11.88
C ASN A 370 -9.54 14.66 12.44
N GLY A 371 -8.27 14.26 12.37
CA GLY A 371 -7.76 13.02 12.93
C GLY A 371 -6.25 13.01 13.10
N GLY A 372 -5.68 11.83 13.33
CA GLY A 372 -4.25 11.64 13.54
C GLY A 372 -3.83 11.69 15.01
N SER A 373 -2.57 11.33 15.27
CA SER A 373 -1.96 11.29 16.60
C SER A 373 -0.86 12.34 16.72
N PHE A 374 -0.95 13.21 17.72
CA PHE A 374 0.01 14.29 17.96
C PHE A 374 0.66 14.09 19.32
N SER A 375 1.96 13.81 19.34
CA SER A 375 2.70 13.49 20.57
C SER A 375 3.91 14.39 20.77
N THR A 376 4.06 14.96 21.95
CA THR A 376 5.20 15.79 22.33
C THR A 376 5.59 15.61 23.78
N THR A 377 6.84 15.96 24.09
CA THR A 377 7.34 16.10 25.46
C THR A 377 7.07 17.49 26.05
N SER A 378 6.54 18.43 25.26
CA SER A 378 6.12 19.74 25.75
C SER A 378 4.74 19.67 26.43
N LYS A 379 4.41 20.67 27.25
CA LYS A 379 3.07 20.84 27.81
C LYS A 379 2.05 21.26 26.74
N THR A 380 2.53 21.87 25.66
CA THR A 380 1.72 22.43 24.59
C THR A 380 1.81 21.54 23.36
N ALA A 381 0.67 21.19 22.77
CA ALA A 381 0.61 20.43 21.52
C ALA A 381 0.57 21.35 20.29
N VAL A 382 -0.20 22.45 20.37
CA VAL A 382 -0.35 23.42 19.27
C VAL A 382 -0.07 24.83 19.75
N GLU A 383 0.78 25.56 19.02
CA GLU A 383 1.08 26.97 19.24
C GLU A 383 0.53 27.81 18.08
N LEU A 384 -0.26 28.84 18.38
CA LEU A 384 -0.87 29.72 17.39
C LEU A 384 -0.55 31.19 17.69
N GLU A 385 -0.13 31.91 16.66
CA GLU A 385 0.04 33.36 16.71
C GLU A 385 -1.29 34.10 16.52
N ASN A 386 -1.27 35.41 16.76
CA ASN A 386 -2.44 36.28 16.70
C ASN A 386 -3.30 36.08 15.44
N GLY A 387 -4.60 35.92 15.65
CA GLY A 387 -5.62 35.63 14.64
C GLY A 387 -5.69 34.17 14.19
N GLY A 388 -4.87 33.28 14.75
CA GLY A 388 -4.88 31.86 14.42
C GLY A 388 -6.22 31.17 14.73
N ARG A 389 -6.56 30.18 13.90
CA ARG A 389 -7.79 29.39 14.02
C ARG A 389 -7.44 27.91 14.10
N LEU A 390 -7.95 27.24 15.12
CA LEU A 390 -7.78 25.81 15.33
C LEU A 390 -9.15 25.14 15.42
N THR A 391 -9.34 24.09 14.63
CA THR A 391 -10.46 23.15 14.76
C THR A 391 -9.89 21.78 15.12
N VAL A 392 -10.46 21.13 16.13
CA VAL A 392 -10.05 19.80 16.58
C VAL A 392 -11.27 18.91 16.70
N LYS A 393 -11.31 17.84 15.90
CA LYS A 393 -12.41 16.87 15.91
C LYS A 393 -12.11 15.70 16.85
N GLU A 394 -13.14 14.95 17.21
CA GLU A 394 -13.02 13.76 18.09
C GLU A 394 -12.03 12.71 17.54
N GLY A 395 -11.83 12.66 16.23
CA GLY A 395 -10.87 11.75 15.59
C GLY A 395 -9.40 12.05 15.88
N ALA A 396 -9.06 13.23 16.41
CA ALA A 396 -7.69 13.62 16.70
C ALA A 396 -7.27 13.20 18.12
N SER A 397 -6.12 12.55 18.25
CA SER A 397 -5.53 12.15 19.52
C SER A 397 -4.33 13.04 19.86
N ILE A 398 -4.34 13.65 21.06
CA ILE A 398 -3.26 14.54 21.50
C ILE A 398 -2.65 14.03 22.80
N THR A 399 -1.32 13.93 22.82
CA THR A 399 -0.49 13.58 23.97
C THR A 399 0.53 14.68 24.24
N VAL A 400 0.50 15.23 25.47
CA VAL A 400 1.43 16.25 25.98
C VAL A 400 2.16 15.72 27.22
N SER A 401 3.08 16.49 27.79
CA SER A 401 3.76 16.11 29.03
C SER A 401 2.79 15.86 30.19
N GLY A 402 3.13 14.90 31.06
CA GLY A 402 2.26 14.52 32.18
C GLY A 402 2.13 15.57 33.29
N ASP A 403 2.86 16.68 33.20
CA ASP A 403 2.76 17.84 34.08
C ASP A 403 2.07 19.04 33.41
N ALA A 404 1.45 18.84 32.24
CA ALA A 404 0.62 19.84 31.58
C ALA A 404 -0.67 20.10 32.37
N GLU A 405 -1.19 21.31 32.26
CA GLU A 405 -2.55 21.67 32.66
C GLU A 405 -3.45 21.87 31.43
N ALA A 406 -4.77 21.87 31.59
CA ALA A 406 -5.71 22.03 30.47
C ALA A 406 -5.45 23.30 29.62
N SER A 407 -4.99 24.39 30.26
CA SER A 407 -4.65 25.65 29.58
C SER A 407 -3.35 25.61 28.78
N ASP A 408 -2.51 24.58 28.98
CA ASP A 408 -1.23 24.46 28.30
C ASP A 408 -1.37 23.78 26.93
N VAL A 409 -2.36 22.89 26.76
CA VAL A 409 -2.53 22.00 25.60
C VAL A 409 -2.52 22.81 24.29
N PHE A 410 -3.24 23.93 24.27
CA PHE A 410 -3.29 24.85 23.12
C PHE A 410 -2.90 26.26 23.55
N LYS A 411 -1.83 26.77 22.94
CA LYS A 411 -1.30 28.10 23.28
C LYS A 411 -1.60 29.10 22.18
N PHE A 412 -2.28 30.18 22.55
CA PHE A 412 -2.53 31.33 21.66
C PHE A 412 -1.71 32.55 22.12
N ASN A 413 -0.89 33.08 21.20
CA ASN A 413 -0.09 34.29 21.38
C ASN A 413 -0.84 35.51 20.81
N GLY A 414 -2.00 35.83 21.41
CA GLY A 414 -2.88 36.90 20.98
C GLY A 414 -4.32 36.41 20.83
N THR A 415 -5.12 37.11 20.02
CA THR A 415 -6.50 36.69 19.75
C THR A 415 -6.53 35.47 18.85
N GLY A 416 -7.62 34.71 18.87
CA GLY A 416 -7.77 33.55 18.00
C GLY A 416 -9.12 32.87 18.18
N SER A 417 -9.29 31.74 17.50
CA SER A 417 -10.46 30.87 17.72
C SER A 417 -10.05 29.41 17.84
N LEU A 418 -10.70 28.73 18.77
CA LEU A 418 -10.62 27.29 18.99
C LEU A 418 -12.02 26.70 18.86
N THR A 419 -12.18 25.71 17.99
CA THR A 419 -13.39 24.90 17.88
C THR A 419 -13.04 23.45 18.19
N MET A 420 -13.76 22.82 19.10
CA MET A 420 -13.55 21.43 19.49
C MET A 420 -14.87 20.65 19.42
N ASP A 421 -14.82 19.40 18.97
CA ASP A 421 -15.96 18.50 19.15
C ASP A 421 -16.15 18.20 20.65
N GLU A 422 -17.39 18.06 21.12
CA GLU A 422 -17.69 17.77 22.53
C GLU A 422 -17.03 16.46 23.01
N GLY A 423 -16.92 15.47 22.13
CA GLY A 423 -16.25 14.19 22.40
C GLY A 423 -14.72 14.25 22.47
N PHE A 424 -14.10 15.36 22.06
CA PHE A 424 -12.64 15.47 21.99
C PHE A 424 -11.95 15.40 23.36
N LYS A 425 -10.79 14.74 23.39
CA LYS A 425 -9.89 14.66 24.55
C LYS A 425 -8.42 14.83 24.17
N ALA A 426 -7.68 15.53 25.03
CA ALA A 426 -6.22 15.61 24.98
C ALA A 426 -5.63 14.99 26.24
N GLY A 427 -5.12 13.76 26.15
CA GLY A 427 -4.76 12.96 27.32
C GLY A 427 -5.95 12.80 28.28
N ASP A 428 -5.79 13.28 29.51
CA ASP A 428 -6.83 13.24 30.54
C ASP A 428 -7.80 14.44 30.48
N PHE A 429 -7.54 15.45 29.64
CA PHE A 429 -8.35 16.66 29.56
C PHE A 429 -9.49 16.53 28.55
N THR A 430 -10.70 16.89 28.98
CA THR A 430 -11.89 16.99 28.13
C THR A 430 -11.96 18.35 27.41
N ALA A 431 -12.71 18.42 26.31
CA ALA A 431 -12.97 19.68 25.60
C ALA A 431 -13.52 20.79 26.52
N SER A 432 -14.42 20.45 27.46
CA SER A 432 -14.99 21.40 28.41
C SER A 432 -13.97 21.93 29.43
N GLU A 433 -13.06 21.08 29.93
CA GLU A 433 -11.99 21.51 30.84
C GLU A 433 -11.01 22.46 30.13
N ILE A 434 -10.66 22.14 28.89
CA ILE A 434 -9.84 23.02 28.06
C ILE A 434 -10.57 24.35 27.86
N GLN A 435 -11.82 24.34 27.41
CA GLN A 435 -12.63 25.56 27.20
C GLN A 435 -12.67 26.45 28.44
N GLY A 436 -12.92 25.88 29.62
CA GLY A 436 -12.99 26.63 30.88
C GLY A 436 -11.64 27.22 31.34
N SER A 437 -10.53 26.77 30.78
CA SER A 437 -9.17 27.21 31.13
C SER A 437 -8.60 28.27 30.19
N MET A 438 -9.22 28.47 29.02
CA MET A 438 -8.72 29.41 28.01
C MET A 438 -8.94 30.87 28.43
N LYS A 439 -8.07 31.74 27.90
CA LYS A 439 -8.15 33.19 28.13
C LYS A 439 -9.32 33.81 27.36
N ASP A 440 -9.90 34.88 27.91
CA ASP A 440 -11.04 35.60 27.33
C ASP A 440 -10.80 36.19 25.92
N ASP A 441 -9.53 36.35 25.51
CA ASP A 441 -9.15 36.86 24.19
C ASP A 441 -9.17 35.79 23.08
N VAL A 442 -9.40 34.52 23.44
CA VAL A 442 -9.61 33.41 22.51
C VAL A 442 -11.09 33.05 22.46
N LYS A 443 -11.68 33.06 21.26
CA LYS A 443 -13.04 32.56 21.05
C LYS A 443 -13.02 31.04 21.07
N VAL A 444 -13.64 30.42 22.07
CA VAL A 444 -13.69 28.96 22.19
C VAL A 444 -15.12 28.45 22.05
N ASP A 445 -15.34 27.61 21.05
CA ASP A 445 -16.61 26.93 20.80
C ASP A 445 -16.41 25.42 20.99
N VAL A 446 -17.30 24.79 21.75
CA VAL A 446 -17.41 23.33 21.83
C VAL A 446 -18.71 22.94 21.13
N VAL A 447 -18.61 22.04 20.16
CA VAL A 447 -19.69 21.73 19.23
C VAL A 447 -20.05 20.26 19.34
N ASP A 448 -21.34 19.96 19.41
CA ASP A 448 -21.82 18.60 19.21
C ASP A 448 -21.70 18.29 17.70
N PRO A 449 -20.90 17.29 17.28
CA PRO A 449 -20.72 16.97 15.87
C PRO A 449 -22.04 16.60 15.16
N SER A 450 -23.09 16.20 15.91
CA SER A 450 -24.43 15.99 15.36
C SER A 450 -25.15 17.30 14.97
N GLU A 451 -24.76 18.44 15.55
CA GLU A 451 -25.29 19.78 15.22
C GLU A 451 -24.56 20.46 14.03
N GLU A 452 -23.30 20.08 13.73
CA GLU A 452 -22.60 20.57 12.52
C GLU A 452 -23.29 20.09 11.21
N GLU A 453 -23.91 18.90 11.23
CA GLU A 453 -24.65 18.36 10.07
C GLU A 453 -25.92 19.15 9.73
N GLU A 454 -26.43 19.99 10.64
CA GLU A 454 -27.56 20.88 10.38
C GLU A 454 -27.15 22.21 9.74
N ASN A 455 -25.99 22.77 10.12
CA ASN A 455 -25.53 24.10 9.68
C ASN A 455 -24.82 24.10 8.32
N ASP A 456 -24.16 23.01 7.93
CA ASP A 456 -23.52 22.90 6.60
C ASP A 456 -24.54 22.86 5.44
N ARG A 457 -25.82 22.60 5.74
CA ARG A 457 -26.94 22.66 4.78
C ARG A 457 -27.19 24.08 4.25
N GLU A 458 -26.86 25.13 5.00
CA GLU A 458 -27.20 26.52 4.65
C GLU A 458 -26.05 27.32 4.00
N ARG A 459 -24.79 26.84 4.07
CA ARG A 459 -23.60 27.66 3.71
C ARG A 459 -22.98 27.37 2.33
N SER A 460 -23.33 26.26 1.66
CA SER A 460 -22.72 25.90 0.37
C SER A 460 -23.54 26.40 -0.83
N GLY A 461 -23.31 27.66 -1.24
CA GLY A 461 -23.77 28.16 -2.52
C GLY A 461 -23.02 27.52 -3.70
N GLY A 462 -23.77 27.04 -4.70
CA GLY A 462 -23.29 26.87 -6.08
C GLY A 462 -22.67 25.52 -6.43
N ASP A 463 -23.41 24.74 -7.21
CA ASP A 463 -23.07 23.43 -7.79
C ASP A 463 -21.79 23.44 -8.63
N TYR A 464 -20.70 22.92 -8.07
CA TYR A 464 -19.47 22.64 -8.81
C TYR A 464 -19.32 21.13 -9.13
N PHE A 465 -19.97 20.22 -8.35
CA PHE A 465 -19.87 18.74 -8.50
C PHE A 465 -21.07 17.94 -7.92
N GLY A 466 -22.29 18.50 -7.86
CA GLY A 466 -23.47 17.77 -7.37
C GLY A 466 -23.54 17.59 -5.85
N ASN A 467 -22.85 18.43 -5.08
CA ASN A 467 -22.76 18.37 -3.62
C ASN A 467 -24.12 18.29 -2.90
N ALA A 468 -25.15 18.98 -3.40
CA ALA A 468 -26.49 18.94 -2.80
C ALA A 468 -27.11 17.52 -2.84
N LYS A 469 -26.94 16.80 -3.95
CA LYS A 469 -27.39 15.41 -4.08
C LYS A 469 -26.61 14.49 -3.15
N TRP A 470 -25.30 14.70 -3.04
CA TRP A 470 -24.46 13.90 -2.14
C TRP A 470 -24.73 14.19 -0.66
N ALA A 471 -25.10 15.42 -0.31
CA ALA A 471 -25.55 15.77 1.02
C ALA A 471 -26.88 15.10 1.36
N GLU A 472 -27.85 15.11 0.43
CA GLU A 472 -29.13 14.42 0.59
C GLU A 472 -28.95 12.90 0.79
N VAL A 473 -28.08 12.27 -0.01
CA VAL A 473 -27.75 10.85 0.13
C VAL A 473 -27.12 10.56 1.49
N LYS A 474 -26.17 11.38 1.96
CA LYS A 474 -25.58 11.21 3.30
C LYS A 474 -26.61 11.37 4.41
N ALA A 475 -27.55 12.31 4.29
CA ALA A 475 -28.64 12.47 5.25
C ALA A 475 -29.58 11.25 5.28
N GLN A 476 -29.89 10.67 4.11
CA GLN A 476 -30.65 9.42 4.02
C GLN A 476 -29.89 8.25 4.64
N ILE A 477 -28.57 8.16 4.44
CA ILE A 477 -27.70 7.14 5.07
C ILE A 477 -27.67 7.31 6.60
N ALA A 478 -27.67 8.55 7.09
CA ALA A 478 -27.69 8.83 8.53
C ALA A 478 -29.04 8.46 9.17
N ALA A 479 -30.15 8.66 8.46
CA ALA A 479 -31.51 8.38 8.93
C ALA A 479 -31.98 6.93 8.70
N ALA A 480 -31.21 6.12 7.96
CA ALA A 480 -31.56 4.75 7.61
C ALA A 480 -31.43 3.78 8.79
N GLU A 481 -32.36 2.83 8.88
CA GLU A 481 -32.34 1.71 9.83
C GLU A 481 -31.49 0.54 9.28
N GLU A 482 -31.09 -0.39 10.16
CA GLU A 482 -30.30 -1.57 9.75
C GLU A 482 -31.08 -2.41 8.72
N GLY A 483 -30.43 -2.69 7.59
CA GLY A 483 -30.97 -3.41 6.43
C GLY A 483 -31.61 -2.52 5.35
N ASP A 484 -31.68 -1.19 5.56
CA ASP A 484 -32.31 -0.29 4.61
C ASP A 484 -31.54 -0.16 3.28
N THR A 485 -32.30 0.07 2.21
CA THR A 485 -31.76 0.35 0.87
C THR A 485 -32.18 1.74 0.41
N ILE A 486 -31.18 2.54 0.04
CA ILE A 486 -31.33 3.90 -0.45
C ILE A 486 -31.07 3.91 -1.94
N GLU A 487 -32.06 4.33 -2.73
CA GLU A 487 -31.95 4.42 -4.19
C GLU A 487 -31.73 5.87 -4.64
N MET A 488 -30.78 6.09 -5.56
CA MET A 488 -30.53 7.42 -6.12
C MET A 488 -30.17 7.41 -7.61
N SER A 489 -30.40 8.53 -8.30
CA SER A 489 -30.01 8.72 -9.71
C SER A 489 -28.66 9.42 -9.82
N GLY A 490 -27.65 8.71 -10.34
CA GLY A 490 -26.31 9.25 -10.65
C GLY A 490 -26.24 10.08 -11.93
N THR A 491 -27.38 10.37 -12.56
CA THR A 491 -27.46 11.17 -13.79
C THR A 491 -26.93 12.58 -13.55
N GLY A 492 -25.96 13.00 -14.37
CA GLY A 492 -25.30 14.31 -14.28
C GLY A 492 -24.19 14.42 -13.22
N LEU A 493 -23.92 13.37 -12.45
CA LEU A 493 -22.86 13.38 -11.44
C LEU A 493 -21.55 12.84 -12.03
N PRO A 494 -20.47 13.61 -12.08
CA PRO A 494 -19.25 13.16 -12.75
C PRO A 494 -18.53 12.05 -11.98
N TRP A 495 -18.55 12.06 -10.64
CA TRP A 495 -17.80 11.14 -9.79
C TRP A 495 -18.58 10.75 -8.53
N PHE A 496 -18.20 9.63 -7.91
CA PHE A 496 -18.70 9.22 -6.59
C PHE A 496 -17.76 9.72 -5.47
N PRO A 497 -18.24 10.42 -4.42
CA PRO A 497 -17.38 10.99 -3.38
C PRO A 497 -16.95 9.98 -2.34
N SER A 498 -15.70 10.05 -1.93
CA SER A 498 -15.19 9.35 -0.73
C SER A 498 -15.95 9.69 0.54
N SER A 499 -16.49 10.92 0.67
CA SER A 499 -17.29 11.31 1.82
C SER A 499 -18.57 10.50 1.95
N VAL A 500 -19.18 10.08 0.82
CA VAL A 500 -20.38 9.22 0.83
C VAL A 500 -19.97 7.78 1.15
N ALA A 501 -18.84 7.31 0.60
CA ALA A 501 -18.27 6.02 0.98
C ALA A 501 -18.02 5.93 2.49
N ARG A 502 -17.44 6.97 3.10
CA ARG A 502 -17.16 7.04 4.54
C ARG A 502 -18.45 7.08 5.37
N ALA A 503 -19.46 7.82 4.93
CA ALA A 503 -20.75 7.87 5.62
C ALA A 503 -21.47 6.51 5.62
N LEU A 504 -21.29 5.73 4.56
CA LEU A 504 -21.89 4.41 4.40
C LEU A 504 -21.07 3.32 5.11
N LYS A 505 -19.75 3.45 5.19
CA LYS A 505 -18.84 2.43 5.73
C LYS A 505 -19.18 2.04 7.17
N GLY A 506 -19.25 0.73 7.42
CA GLY A 506 -19.52 0.15 8.73
C GLY A 506 -21.01 0.10 9.12
N LYS A 507 -21.92 0.63 8.29
CA LYS A 507 -23.37 0.55 8.50
C LYS A 507 -23.98 -0.62 7.72
N ASP A 508 -24.99 -1.29 8.29
CA ASP A 508 -25.84 -2.23 7.54
C ASP A 508 -26.87 -1.48 6.69
N VAL A 509 -26.38 -0.72 5.70
CA VAL A 509 -27.20 0.09 4.79
C VAL A 509 -26.66 -0.09 3.37
N THR A 510 -27.54 -0.23 2.39
CA THR A 510 -27.18 -0.39 0.98
C THR A 510 -27.53 0.85 0.19
N LEU A 511 -26.58 1.40 -0.57
CA LEU A 511 -26.78 2.51 -1.49
C LEU A 511 -26.79 1.99 -2.93
N GLU A 512 -27.91 2.14 -3.63
CA GLU A 512 -28.05 1.84 -5.05
C GLU A 512 -28.02 3.12 -5.90
N ILE A 513 -27.07 3.21 -6.82
CA ILE A 513 -26.86 4.38 -7.67
C ILE A 513 -27.11 3.98 -9.13
N ARG A 514 -28.17 4.53 -9.73
CA ARG A 514 -28.50 4.28 -11.13
C ARG A 514 -27.92 5.36 -12.05
N LYS A 515 -27.01 4.99 -12.95
CA LYS A 515 -26.34 5.92 -13.87
C LYS A 515 -26.06 5.26 -15.22
N ASN A 516 -26.36 5.96 -16.32
CA ASN A 516 -26.09 5.51 -17.69
C ASN A 516 -26.60 4.07 -18.03
N GLY A 517 -27.69 3.62 -17.38
CA GLY A 517 -28.23 2.28 -17.57
C GLY A 517 -27.58 1.17 -16.72
N VAL A 518 -26.58 1.50 -15.91
CA VAL A 518 -25.92 0.63 -14.92
C VAL A 518 -26.43 0.98 -13.52
N THR A 519 -26.59 -0.02 -12.66
CA THR A 519 -26.86 0.16 -11.22
C THR A 519 -25.64 -0.26 -10.44
N TYR A 520 -25.10 0.65 -9.63
CA TYR A 520 -24.00 0.39 -8.70
C TYR A 520 -24.56 0.18 -7.29
N THR A 521 -24.15 -0.87 -6.60
CA THR A 521 -24.67 -1.31 -5.31
C THR A 521 -23.55 -1.31 -4.28
N LEU A 522 -23.60 -0.38 -3.32
CA LEU A 522 -22.62 -0.25 -2.25
C LEU A 522 -23.25 -0.63 -0.91
N ASN A 523 -22.82 -1.73 -0.29
CA ASN A 523 -23.23 -2.08 1.06
C ASN A 523 -22.18 -1.58 2.07
N GLY A 524 -22.62 -0.83 3.06
CA GLY A 524 -21.77 -0.19 4.06
C GLY A 524 -20.87 -1.15 4.84
N GLN A 525 -21.33 -2.36 5.17
CA GLN A 525 -20.54 -3.37 5.88
C GLN A 525 -19.40 -3.92 5.02
N LYS A 526 -19.56 -3.88 3.70
CA LYS A 526 -18.58 -4.39 2.75
C LYS A 526 -17.58 -3.33 2.30
N ILE A 527 -17.74 -2.07 2.74
CA ILE A 527 -16.84 -1.00 2.29
C ILE A 527 -15.46 -1.17 2.93
N GLY A 528 -14.48 -1.47 2.08
CA GLY A 528 -13.07 -1.61 2.41
C GLY A 528 -12.36 -0.26 2.60
N PRO A 529 -11.03 -0.22 2.46
CA PRO A 529 -10.24 1.01 2.53
C PRO A 529 -10.72 2.05 1.49
N ILE A 530 -10.82 3.31 1.92
CA ILE A 530 -11.24 4.42 1.06
C ILE A 530 -9.99 5.25 0.77
N THR A 531 -9.40 5.06 -0.41
CA THR A 531 -8.06 5.56 -0.78
C THR A 531 -8.08 6.71 -1.80
N LYS A 532 -9.22 6.97 -2.45
CA LYS A 532 -9.39 8.09 -3.38
C LYS A 532 -10.34 9.13 -2.79
N ILE A 533 -10.22 10.41 -3.20
CA ILE A 533 -11.16 11.49 -2.83
C ILE A 533 -12.47 11.35 -3.64
N TRP A 534 -12.35 10.93 -4.90
CA TRP A 534 -13.45 10.67 -5.82
C TRP A 534 -13.20 9.36 -6.57
N TYR A 535 -14.28 8.63 -6.86
CA TYR A 535 -14.26 7.36 -7.58
C TYR A 535 -14.98 7.53 -8.91
N ASN A 536 -14.40 6.96 -9.96
CA ASN A 536 -15.05 6.90 -11.26
C ASN A 536 -16.16 5.86 -11.23
N PHE A 537 -17.34 6.23 -11.76
CA PHE A 537 -18.40 5.26 -11.98
C PHE A 537 -17.97 4.21 -13.01
N ASP A 538 -17.17 4.60 -14.00
CA ASP A 538 -16.77 3.74 -15.11
C ASP A 538 -15.59 2.79 -14.76
N GLU A 539 -14.98 2.91 -13.57
CA GLU A 539 -13.87 2.05 -13.09
C GLU A 539 -14.35 0.95 -12.12
N ASN A 540 -15.56 0.39 -12.32
CA ASN A 540 -16.16 -0.59 -11.40
C ASN A 540 -16.13 -0.12 -9.93
N LEU A 541 -16.96 0.90 -9.66
CA LEU A 541 -17.11 1.53 -8.35
C LEU A 541 -17.27 0.52 -7.20
N GLU A 542 -18.05 -0.54 -7.42
CA GLU A 542 -18.33 -1.57 -6.43
C GLU A 542 -17.08 -2.34 -6.01
N THR A 543 -16.26 -2.81 -6.96
CA THR A 543 -15.05 -3.58 -6.63
C THR A 543 -13.97 -2.72 -6.00
N THR A 544 -13.96 -1.42 -6.31
CA THR A 544 -13.01 -0.48 -5.72
C THR A 544 -13.31 -0.20 -4.25
N LEU A 545 -14.60 -0.08 -3.92
CA LEU A 545 -15.03 0.26 -2.56
C LEU A 545 -15.39 -0.95 -1.71
N GLN A 546 -15.80 -2.05 -2.32
CA GLN A 546 -16.15 -3.30 -1.67
C GLN A 546 -15.28 -4.44 -2.20
N PRO A 547 -13.99 -4.46 -1.82
CA PRO A 547 -13.16 -5.61 -2.11
C PRO A 547 -13.80 -6.87 -1.50
N VAL A 548 -13.78 -7.97 -2.24
CA VAL A 548 -14.30 -9.26 -1.75
C VAL A 548 -13.39 -9.70 -0.60
N GLU A 549 -13.93 -9.85 0.61
CA GLU A 549 -13.19 -10.50 1.71
C GLU A 549 -12.90 -11.95 1.31
N GLU A 550 -11.63 -12.37 1.45
CA GLU A 550 -11.17 -13.75 1.28
C GLU A 550 -11.76 -14.70 2.33
#